data_AF-A0A933CYH5-F1
#
_entry.id   AF-A0A933CYH5-F1
#
_cell.length_a   1.000
_cell.length_b   1.000
_cell.length_c   1.000
_cell.angle_alpha   90.00
_cell.angle_beta   90.00
_cell.angle_gamma   90.00
#
_symmetry.space_group_name_H-M   'P 1'
#
loop_
_entity.id
_entity.type
_entity.pdbx_description
1 polymer ?
#
loop_
_entity_poly.entity_id
_entity_poly.type
_entity_poly.pdbx_seq_one_letter_code
_entity_poly.pdbx_strand_id
1 'polypeptide(L)'
;MAKISTFDDWIDHFRDWQKDIGYDAALLGDYEFETKLGETHSSEIEFGDFKAQTKWERVGQIPNQSIRDALLNLIVYQGDTEFASVEQQKNLLDTAPTDYDRQSLVRVNREEMRHGWQMCYLLVNYFGDSGKLEAAKLLERRASKGNRLLGSFNAPVNNWLDFFTYTQFVDRDGKYQLTMLSHSAFAPLARSVAFMLKEEFFHMFTGNTGLTRIIRAGKVPIPVIQKYFNK
;
A
#
# COMPACT_ATOMS: atom_id res chain seq x y z
N MET A 1 -5.14 16.12 -17.03
CA MET A 1 -5.07 14.65 -16.91
C MET A 1 -5.02 14.06 -18.30
N ALA A 2 -4.00 13.25 -18.59
CA ALA A 2 -4.13 12.27 -19.67
C ALA A 2 -5.26 11.29 -19.29
N LYS A 3 -6.07 10.90 -20.27
CA LYS A 3 -7.30 10.15 -20.04
C LYS A 3 -6.98 8.67 -19.91
N ILE A 4 -7.17 8.10 -18.72
CA ILE A 4 -7.09 6.66 -18.51
C ILE A 4 -8.33 6.01 -19.11
N SER A 5 -8.18 5.27 -20.20
CA SER A 5 -9.27 4.52 -20.84
C SER A 5 -9.19 3.04 -20.50
N THR A 6 -7.98 2.50 -20.40
CA THR A 6 -7.64 1.11 -20.07
C THR A 6 -6.68 1.03 -18.87
N PHE A 7 -6.42 -0.18 -18.38
CA PHE A 7 -5.39 -0.38 -17.36
C PHE A 7 -3.97 -0.17 -17.91
N ASP A 8 -3.73 -0.46 -19.19
CA ASP A 8 -2.44 -0.18 -19.83
C ASP A 8 -2.13 1.33 -19.86
N ASP A 9 -3.14 2.16 -20.11
CA ASP A 9 -2.98 3.62 -20.00
C ASP A 9 -2.58 4.03 -18.57
N TRP A 10 -3.13 3.37 -17.54
CA TRP A 10 -2.76 3.63 -16.15
C TRP A 10 -1.31 3.19 -15.85
N ILE A 11 -0.82 2.12 -16.47
CA ILE A 11 0.57 1.65 -16.31
C ILE A 11 1.57 2.71 -16.77
N ASP A 12 1.27 3.41 -17.87
CA ASP A 12 2.13 4.50 -18.35
C ASP A 12 2.14 5.67 -17.36
N HIS A 13 0.97 6.02 -16.79
CA HIS A 13 0.88 7.02 -15.72
C HIS A 13 1.66 6.61 -14.46
N PHE A 14 1.64 5.32 -14.11
CA PHE A 14 2.40 4.79 -12.98
C PHE A 14 3.91 4.94 -13.19
N ARG A 15 4.40 4.63 -14.39
CA ARG A 15 5.81 4.85 -14.77
C ARG A 15 6.19 6.33 -14.72
N ASP A 16 5.29 7.20 -15.16
CA ASP A 16 5.52 8.64 -15.07
C ASP A 16 5.53 9.11 -13.62
N TRP A 17 4.63 8.63 -12.76
CA TRP A 17 4.67 8.89 -11.31
C TRP A 17 6.01 8.50 -10.69
N GLN A 18 6.56 7.32 -11.01
CA GLN A 18 7.88 6.90 -10.51
C GLN A 18 8.98 7.91 -10.87
N LYS A 19 9.01 8.40 -12.11
CA LYS A 19 9.95 9.45 -12.55
C LYS A 19 9.69 10.77 -11.82
N ASP A 20 8.42 11.14 -11.66
CA ASP A 20 7.96 12.40 -11.06
C ASP A 20 8.36 12.51 -9.59
N ILE A 21 8.30 11.40 -8.85
CA ILE A 21 8.79 11.34 -7.47
C ILE A 21 10.31 11.16 -7.40
N GLY A 22 11.00 11.02 -8.54
CA GLY A 22 12.45 10.81 -8.61
C GLY A 22 12.89 9.46 -8.04
N TYR A 23 12.08 8.41 -8.22
CA TYR A 23 12.47 7.05 -7.85
C TYR A 23 13.31 6.44 -8.98
N ASP A 24 14.51 5.96 -8.66
CA ASP A 24 15.39 5.33 -9.64
C ASP A 24 14.88 3.93 -10.01
N ALA A 25 14.32 3.81 -11.21
CA ALA A 25 13.79 2.56 -11.74
C ALA A 25 14.86 1.46 -11.89
N ALA A 26 16.15 1.82 -12.01
CA ALA A 26 17.23 0.83 -12.09
C ALA A 26 17.35 0.00 -10.80
N LEU A 27 16.92 0.54 -9.66
CA LEU A 27 16.88 -0.18 -8.38
C LEU A 27 15.89 -1.36 -8.39
N LEU A 28 14.91 -1.34 -9.29
CA LEU A 28 13.91 -2.40 -9.41
C LEU A 28 14.45 -3.61 -10.20
N GLY A 29 15.56 -3.46 -10.92
CA GLY A 29 16.17 -4.54 -11.69
C GLY A 29 15.24 -5.11 -12.76
N ASP A 30 15.08 -6.43 -12.76
CA ASP A 30 14.20 -7.21 -13.63
C ASP A 30 12.79 -7.43 -13.06
N TYR A 31 12.43 -6.70 -12.00
CA TYR A 31 11.13 -6.86 -11.36
C TYR A 31 9.98 -6.39 -12.26
N GLU A 32 9.05 -7.30 -12.54
CA GLU A 32 7.83 -6.99 -13.27
C GLU A 32 6.65 -6.77 -12.30
N PHE A 33 5.99 -5.62 -12.43
CA PHE A 33 4.77 -5.35 -11.68
C PHE A 33 3.62 -6.18 -12.25
N GLU A 34 2.96 -6.94 -11.37
CA GLU A 34 1.85 -7.80 -11.73
C GLU A 34 0.73 -7.75 -10.68
N THR A 35 -0.50 -7.99 -11.14
CA THR A 35 -1.66 -8.19 -10.29
C THR A 35 -1.68 -9.62 -9.79
N LYS A 36 -1.69 -9.83 -8.46
CA LYS A 36 -1.72 -11.16 -7.84
C LYS A 36 -3.04 -11.37 -7.11
N LEU A 37 -3.90 -12.20 -7.67
CA LEU A 37 -5.17 -12.58 -7.05
C LEU A 37 -5.07 -14.01 -6.51
N GLY A 38 -5.33 -14.18 -5.22
CA GLY A 38 -5.41 -15.48 -4.55
C GLY A 38 -6.83 -16.02 -4.49
N GLU A 39 -7.03 -17.02 -3.64
CA GLU A 39 -8.34 -17.57 -3.30
C GLU A 39 -8.99 -16.77 -2.17
N THR A 40 -10.32 -16.79 -2.11
CA THR A 40 -11.08 -16.26 -0.97
C THR A 40 -11.18 -17.29 0.15
N HIS A 41 -11.27 -16.84 1.41
CA HIS A 41 -11.49 -17.74 2.55
C HIS A 41 -12.79 -18.56 2.45
N SER A 42 -13.82 -17.97 1.84
CA SER A 42 -15.13 -18.59 1.60
C SER A 42 -15.70 -18.04 0.29
N SER A 43 -16.52 -18.84 -0.41
CA SER A 43 -17.33 -18.37 -1.55
C SER A 43 -18.56 -17.57 -1.11
N GLU A 44 -18.92 -17.64 0.18
CA GLU A 44 -20.05 -16.95 0.78
C GLU A 44 -19.61 -15.73 1.59
N ILE A 45 -20.52 -14.79 1.77
CA ILE A 45 -20.38 -13.64 2.67
C ILE A 45 -20.48 -14.17 4.10
N GLU A 46 -19.44 -13.94 4.90
CA GLU A 46 -19.25 -14.60 6.19
C GLU A 46 -19.99 -13.90 7.34
N PHE A 47 -20.31 -12.61 7.19
CA PHE A 47 -20.89 -11.78 8.25
C PHE A 47 -21.77 -10.64 7.70
N GLY A 48 -22.49 -9.96 8.62
CA GLY A 48 -23.35 -8.83 8.31
C GLY A 48 -24.70 -9.22 7.69
N ASP A 49 -25.41 -8.22 7.16
CA ASP A 49 -26.80 -8.36 6.67
C ASP A 49 -26.95 -9.31 5.48
N PHE A 50 -25.87 -9.56 4.74
CA PHE A 50 -25.83 -10.42 3.56
C PHE A 50 -25.19 -11.79 3.82
N LYS A 51 -25.01 -12.17 5.09
CA LYS A 51 -24.39 -13.44 5.48
C LYS A 51 -25.02 -14.65 4.75
N ALA A 52 -24.19 -15.62 4.39
CA ALA A 52 -24.52 -16.85 3.65
C ALA A 52 -24.96 -16.64 2.18
N GLN A 53 -24.99 -15.41 1.68
CA GLN A 53 -25.12 -15.17 0.24
C GLN A 53 -23.78 -15.35 -0.46
N THR A 54 -23.78 -15.65 -1.76
CA THR A 54 -22.54 -15.68 -2.56
C THR A 54 -21.85 -14.31 -2.56
N LYS A 55 -20.52 -14.29 -2.44
CA LYS A 55 -19.74 -13.05 -2.57
C LYS A 55 -19.98 -12.40 -3.95
N TRP A 56 -19.93 -11.08 -4.00
CA TRP A 56 -20.13 -10.29 -5.21
C TRP A 56 -18.87 -10.29 -6.08
N GLU A 57 -19.02 -10.69 -7.33
CA GLU A 57 -17.99 -10.69 -8.37
C GLU A 57 -17.94 -9.39 -9.17
N ARG A 58 -19.04 -8.63 -9.20
CA ARG A 58 -19.17 -7.36 -9.93
C ARG A 58 -19.87 -6.32 -9.07
N VAL A 59 -19.47 -5.05 -9.22
CA VAL A 59 -20.08 -3.92 -8.48
C VAL A 59 -21.60 -3.86 -8.70
N GLY A 60 -22.10 -4.26 -9.88
CA GLY A 60 -23.52 -4.32 -10.19
C GLY A 60 -24.34 -5.28 -9.31
N GLN A 61 -23.72 -6.26 -8.66
CA GLN A 61 -24.39 -7.21 -7.74
C GLN A 61 -24.56 -6.64 -6.33
N ILE A 62 -23.87 -5.54 -6.00
CA ILE A 62 -23.97 -4.89 -4.70
C ILE A 62 -25.30 -4.13 -4.64
N PRO A 63 -26.22 -4.42 -3.71
CA PRO A 63 -27.61 -3.97 -3.81
C PRO A 63 -27.81 -2.47 -3.57
N ASN A 64 -26.98 -1.85 -2.72
CA ASN A 64 -27.14 -0.46 -2.31
C ASN A 64 -25.99 0.42 -2.84
N GLN A 65 -26.33 1.61 -3.37
CA GLN A 65 -25.33 2.56 -3.86
C GLN A 65 -24.34 2.99 -2.76
N SER A 66 -24.82 3.19 -1.52
CA SER A 66 -23.96 3.54 -0.39
C SER A 66 -22.88 2.48 -0.08
N ILE A 67 -23.16 1.20 -0.29
CA ILE A 67 -22.17 0.12 -0.13
C ILE A 67 -21.14 0.17 -1.26
N ARG A 68 -21.58 0.47 -2.50
CA ARG A 68 -20.68 0.64 -3.65
C ARG A 68 -19.72 1.82 -3.44
N ASP A 69 -20.24 2.95 -2.96
CA ASP A 69 -19.47 4.15 -2.67
C ASP A 69 -18.48 3.93 -1.52
N ALA A 70 -18.92 3.24 -0.45
CA ALA A 70 -18.04 2.87 0.66
C ALA A 70 -16.92 1.92 0.22
N LEU A 71 -17.24 0.90 -0.60
CA LEU A 71 -16.25 -0.02 -1.15
C LEU A 71 -15.23 0.71 -2.04
N LEU A 72 -15.70 1.61 -2.91
CA LEU A 72 -14.82 2.44 -3.73
C LEU A 72 -13.88 3.26 -2.83
N ASN A 73 -14.42 3.95 -1.84
CA ASN A 73 -13.61 4.74 -0.90
C ASN A 73 -12.58 3.89 -0.15
N LEU A 74 -12.93 2.68 0.31
CA LEU A 74 -12.00 1.79 0.98
C LEU A 74 -10.80 1.43 0.08
N ILE A 75 -11.06 1.07 -1.19
CA ILE A 75 -10.00 0.74 -2.16
C ILE A 75 -9.14 1.98 -2.45
N VAL A 76 -9.75 3.16 -2.56
CA VAL A 76 -9.02 4.42 -2.80
C VAL A 76 -8.12 4.77 -1.62
N TYR A 77 -8.61 4.67 -0.39
CA TYR A 77 -7.81 4.99 0.80
C TYR A 77 -6.67 3.98 0.98
N GLN A 78 -6.94 2.67 0.82
CA GLN A 78 -5.88 1.66 0.85
C GLN A 78 -4.85 1.91 -0.26
N GLY A 79 -5.27 2.18 -1.50
CA GLY A 79 -4.34 2.47 -2.58
C GLY A 79 -3.51 3.74 -2.36
N ASP A 80 -4.04 4.72 -1.63
CA ASP A 80 -3.34 6.00 -1.40
C ASP A 80 -2.18 5.86 -0.44
N THR A 81 -2.29 4.97 0.56
CA THR A 81 -1.22 4.70 1.52
C THR A 81 0.01 4.12 0.84
N GLU A 82 -0.19 3.24 -0.14
CA GLU A 82 0.93 2.49 -0.74
C GLU A 82 1.81 3.40 -1.60
N PHE A 83 1.22 4.39 -2.31
CA PHE A 83 2.02 5.37 -3.03
C PHE A 83 2.65 6.40 -2.09
N ALA A 84 1.98 6.72 -0.99
CA ALA A 84 2.50 7.66 -0.01
C ALA A 84 3.70 7.11 0.75
N SER A 85 3.69 5.82 1.14
CA SER A 85 4.78 5.17 1.86
C SER A 85 6.08 5.23 1.06
N VAL A 86 6.02 4.98 -0.26
CA VAL A 86 7.15 5.11 -1.18
C VAL A 86 7.67 6.54 -1.24
N GLU A 87 6.78 7.53 -1.35
CA GLU A 87 7.16 8.95 -1.38
C GLU A 87 7.83 9.41 -0.08
N GLN A 88 7.35 8.91 1.06
CA GLN A 88 7.87 9.24 2.38
C GLN A 88 9.27 8.66 2.63
N GLN A 89 9.59 7.50 2.03
CA GLN A 89 10.76 6.69 2.42
C GLN A 89 11.90 6.72 1.39
N LYS A 90 11.64 7.04 0.12
CA LYS A 90 12.64 6.98 -0.97
C LYS A 90 13.92 7.79 -0.70
N ASN A 91 13.84 8.88 0.06
CA ASN A 91 14.99 9.72 0.44
C ASN A 91 16.02 8.97 1.30
N LEU A 92 15.63 7.86 1.93
CA LEU A 92 16.52 7.07 2.78
C LEU A 92 17.48 6.18 1.97
N LEU A 93 17.21 5.95 0.68
CA LEU A 93 18.07 5.15 -0.19
C LEU A 93 19.51 5.67 -0.25
N ASP A 94 19.70 6.98 -0.18
CA ASP A 94 21.01 7.65 -0.22
C ASP A 94 21.78 7.60 1.12
N THR A 95 21.10 7.25 2.20
CA THR A 95 21.65 7.27 3.56
C THR A 95 21.59 5.91 4.24
N ALA A 96 21.46 4.84 3.45
CA ALA A 96 21.35 3.49 3.97
C ALA A 96 22.54 3.11 4.87
N PRO A 97 22.30 2.60 6.09
CA PRO A 97 23.38 2.27 7.02
C PRO A 97 24.18 1.05 6.56
N THR A 98 23.57 0.17 5.75
CA THR A 98 24.21 -0.96 5.10
C THR A 98 23.55 -1.25 3.75
N ASP A 99 24.21 -2.00 2.87
CA ASP A 99 23.60 -2.48 1.63
C ASP A 99 22.40 -3.41 1.87
N TYR A 100 22.42 -4.18 2.95
CA TYR A 100 21.26 -5.00 3.36
C TYR A 100 20.04 -4.13 3.65
N ASP A 101 20.23 -3.02 4.37
CA ASP A 101 19.16 -2.09 4.71
C ASP A 101 18.66 -1.37 3.45
N ARG A 102 19.56 -0.97 2.55
CA ARG A 102 19.20 -0.42 1.22
C ARG A 102 18.34 -1.39 0.42
N GLN A 103 18.77 -2.66 0.30
CA GLN A 103 18.02 -3.68 -0.43
C GLN A 103 16.66 -3.99 0.22
N SER A 104 16.59 -3.93 1.55
CA SER A 104 15.33 -4.10 2.29
C SER A 104 14.36 -2.96 1.99
N LEU A 105 14.82 -1.70 1.99
CA LEU A 105 13.99 -0.55 1.63
C LEU A 105 13.54 -0.61 0.16
N VAL A 106 14.44 -0.94 -0.77
CA VAL A 106 14.07 -1.16 -2.18
C VAL A 106 12.99 -2.22 -2.31
N ARG A 107 13.10 -3.30 -1.52
CA ARG A 107 12.08 -4.36 -1.51
C ARG A 107 10.74 -3.85 -1.00
N VAL A 108 10.71 -3.18 0.15
CA VAL A 108 9.48 -2.57 0.69
C VAL A 108 8.86 -1.65 -0.35
N ASN A 109 9.63 -0.69 -0.89
CA ASN A 109 9.10 0.24 -1.88
C ASN A 109 8.55 -0.45 -3.14
N ARG A 110 9.18 -1.53 -3.62
CA ARG A 110 8.63 -2.30 -4.76
C ARG A 110 7.31 -2.99 -4.40
N GLU A 111 7.20 -3.56 -3.20
CA GLU A 111 6.03 -4.29 -2.73
C GLU A 111 4.86 -3.31 -2.51
N GLU A 112 5.12 -2.16 -1.88
CA GLU A 112 4.19 -1.02 -1.75
C GLU A 112 3.69 -0.51 -3.11
N MET A 113 4.60 -0.30 -4.08
CA MET A 113 4.19 0.08 -5.44
C MET A 113 3.30 -1.00 -6.10
N ARG A 114 3.55 -2.29 -5.85
CA ARG A 114 2.72 -3.40 -6.34
C ARG A 114 1.36 -3.44 -5.65
N HIS A 115 1.28 -3.06 -4.38
CA HIS A 115 0.04 -2.93 -3.63
C HIS A 115 -0.84 -1.83 -4.22
N GLY A 116 -0.26 -0.66 -4.48
CA GLY A 116 -0.93 0.45 -5.15
C GLY A 116 -1.39 0.08 -6.58
N TRP A 117 -0.53 -0.60 -7.34
CA TRP A 117 -0.88 -1.18 -8.65
C TRP A 117 -2.10 -2.07 -8.57
N GLN A 118 -2.17 -2.94 -7.57
CA GLN A 118 -3.27 -3.88 -7.41
C GLN A 118 -4.58 -3.20 -7.01
N MET A 119 -4.54 -2.15 -6.18
CA MET A 119 -5.73 -1.35 -5.89
C MET A 119 -6.21 -0.61 -7.14
N CYS A 120 -5.29 -0.04 -7.92
CA CYS A 120 -5.63 0.60 -9.20
C CYS A 120 -6.18 -0.39 -10.24
N TYR A 121 -5.69 -1.63 -10.27
CA TYR A 121 -6.27 -2.70 -11.08
C TYR A 121 -7.75 -2.93 -10.73
N LEU A 122 -8.10 -2.96 -9.44
CA LEU A 122 -9.48 -3.11 -8.99
C LEU A 122 -10.32 -1.88 -9.41
N LEU A 123 -9.82 -0.67 -9.18
CA LEU A 123 -10.48 0.57 -9.55
C LEU A 123 -10.80 0.61 -11.06
N VAL A 124 -9.79 0.43 -11.91
CA VAL A 124 -9.92 0.56 -13.37
C VAL A 124 -10.84 -0.51 -13.95
N ASN A 125 -10.75 -1.76 -13.48
CA ASN A 125 -11.47 -2.88 -14.09
C ASN A 125 -12.88 -3.10 -13.54
N TYR A 126 -13.18 -2.68 -12.31
CA TYR A 126 -14.46 -2.98 -11.66
C TYR A 126 -15.36 -1.75 -11.42
N PHE A 127 -14.81 -0.54 -11.40
CA PHE A 127 -15.55 0.68 -11.04
C PHE A 127 -15.75 1.68 -12.21
N GLY A 128 -15.45 1.27 -13.44
CA GLY A 128 -15.70 2.08 -14.64
C GLY A 128 -14.99 3.44 -14.59
N ASP A 129 -15.65 4.49 -15.07
CA ASP A 129 -15.04 5.82 -15.19
C ASP A 129 -14.72 6.46 -13.83
N SER A 130 -15.54 6.21 -12.80
CA SER A 130 -15.25 6.65 -11.43
C SER A 130 -13.96 6.02 -10.90
N GLY A 131 -13.78 4.71 -11.11
CA GLY A 131 -12.56 4.00 -10.72
C GLY A 131 -11.32 4.52 -11.44
N LYS A 132 -11.40 4.72 -12.77
CA LYS A 132 -10.30 5.29 -13.57
C LYS A 132 -9.90 6.69 -13.09
N LEU A 133 -10.88 7.53 -12.75
CA LEU A 133 -10.62 8.86 -12.20
C LEU A 133 -9.90 8.78 -10.85
N GLU A 134 -10.34 7.91 -9.95
CA GLU A 134 -9.67 7.76 -8.65
C GLU A 134 -8.26 7.16 -8.78
N ALA A 135 -8.06 6.20 -9.67
CA ALA A 135 -6.76 5.62 -9.98
C ALA A 135 -5.76 6.66 -10.52
N ALA A 136 -6.23 7.64 -11.31
CA ALA A 136 -5.41 8.78 -11.74
C ALA A 136 -5.05 9.68 -10.55
N LYS A 137 -6.04 10.05 -9.72
CA LYS A 137 -5.80 10.92 -8.55
C LYS A 137 -4.81 10.34 -7.55
N LEU A 138 -4.77 9.01 -7.39
CA LEU A 138 -3.79 8.32 -6.54
C LEU A 138 -2.34 8.62 -6.93
N LEU A 139 -2.07 8.75 -8.23
CA LEU A 139 -0.75 9.07 -8.79
C LEU A 139 -0.49 10.58 -8.89
N GLU A 140 -1.48 11.43 -8.60
CA GLU A 140 -1.34 12.90 -8.60
C GLU A 140 -1.13 13.49 -7.20
N ARG A 141 -1.67 12.82 -6.17
CA ARG A 141 -1.41 13.17 -4.78
C ARG A 141 0.07 12.96 -4.44
N ARG A 142 0.58 13.76 -3.51
CA ARG A 142 1.97 13.82 -3.07
C ARG A 142 2.02 14.02 -1.56
N ALA A 143 2.69 13.14 -0.84
CA ALA A 143 2.94 13.28 0.59
C ALA A 143 3.64 14.61 0.91
N SER A 144 4.58 15.05 0.06
CA SER A 144 5.32 16.31 0.21
C SER A 144 4.45 17.58 0.07
N LYS A 145 3.26 17.47 -0.53
CA LYS A 145 2.29 18.57 -0.64
C LYS A 145 1.22 18.50 0.44
N GLY A 146 1.28 17.52 1.34
CA GLY A 146 0.30 17.36 2.41
C GLY A 146 -1.10 16.98 1.93
N ASN A 147 -1.22 16.41 0.72
CA ASN A 147 -2.52 16.12 0.10
C ASN A 147 -2.82 14.62 -0.05
N ARG A 148 -2.06 13.73 0.59
CA ARG A 148 -2.47 12.34 0.82
C ARG A 148 -3.67 12.29 1.76
N LEU A 149 -4.52 11.28 1.59
CA LEU A 149 -5.84 11.22 2.22
C LEU A 149 -5.76 11.03 3.74
N LEU A 150 -4.73 10.31 4.21
CA LEU A 150 -4.47 10.10 5.63
C LEU A 150 -3.30 10.97 6.10
N GLY A 151 -3.50 11.68 7.21
CA GLY A 151 -2.50 12.63 7.74
C GLY A 151 -1.15 12.00 8.08
N SER A 152 -1.14 10.75 8.59
CA SER A 152 0.07 9.99 8.90
C SER A 152 0.96 9.78 7.66
N PHE A 153 0.34 9.61 6.49
CA PHE A 153 1.02 9.41 5.21
C PHE A 153 1.49 10.72 4.55
N ASN A 154 1.25 11.86 5.20
CA ASN A 154 1.88 13.15 4.87
C ASN A 154 3.03 13.50 5.83
N ALA A 155 3.21 12.74 6.92
CA ALA A 155 4.28 13.01 7.89
C ALA A 155 5.65 12.60 7.32
N PRO A 156 6.73 13.34 7.58
CA PRO A 156 8.04 12.99 7.01
C PRO A 156 8.67 11.78 7.73
N VAL A 157 9.29 10.89 6.95
CA VAL A 157 10.20 9.83 7.42
C VAL A 157 11.63 10.30 7.14
N ASN A 158 12.29 10.83 8.18
CA ASN A 158 13.53 11.59 7.99
C ASN A 158 14.81 10.77 8.16
N ASN A 159 14.73 9.63 8.83
CA ASN A 159 15.89 8.80 9.12
C ASN A 159 15.50 7.33 9.28
N TRP A 160 16.51 6.46 9.38
CA TRP A 160 16.31 5.02 9.49
C TRP A 160 15.60 4.56 10.77
N LEU A 161 15.70 5.33 11.87
CA LEU A 161 14.92 5.03 13.08
C LEU A 161 13.43 5.35 12.86
N ASP A 162 13.08 6.43 12.16
CA ASP A 162 11.71 6.66 11.69
C ASP A 162 11.24 5.48 10.81
N PHE A 163 12.04 5.07 9.81
CA PHE A 163 11.65 3.98 8.89
C PHE A 163 11.42 2.63 9.58
N PHE A 164 12.32 2.21 10.47
CA PHE A 164 12.12 0.95 11.19
C PHE A 164 10.95 1.02 12.18
N THR A 165 10.66 2.20 12.74
CA THR A 165 9.47 2.42 13.57
C THR A 165 8.19 2.41 12.73
N TYR A 166 8.22 3.07 11.56
CA TYR A 166 7.14 3.10 10.59
C TYR A 166 6.76 1.68 10.15
N THR A 167 7.71 0.92 9.63
CA THR A 167 7.46 -0.45 9.17
C THR A 167 7.06 -1.42 10.29
N GLN A 168 7.38 -1.09 11.55
CA GLN A 168 6.95 -1.88 12.71
C GLN A 168 5.51 -1.57 13.17
N PHE A 169 5.05 -0.32 13.02
CA PHE A 169 3.80 0.15 13.62
C PHE A 169 2.77 0.68 12.61
N VAL A 170 3.19 1.43 11.58
CA VAL A 170 2.31 1.95 10.53
C VAL A 170 1.93 0.83 9.57
N ASP A 171 2.87 0.06 9.03
CA ASP A 171 2.57 -1.10 8.16
C ASP A 171 1.77 -2.18 8.92
N ARG A 172 1.88 -2.21 10.25
CA ARG A 172 1.05 -3.07 11.09
C ARG A 172 -0.43 -2.68 11.04
N ASP A 173 -0.77 -1.40 10.88
CA ASP A 173 -2.15 -1.00 10.55
C ASP A 173 -2.56 -1.59 9.20
N GLY A 174 -1.72 -1.45 8.16
CA GLY A 174 -1.90 -2.09 6.85
C GLY A 174 -2.23 -3.58 6.95
N LYS A 175 -1.47 -4.34 7.75
CA LYS A 175 -1.75 -5.75 8.05
C LYS A 175 -3.17 -5.96 8.61
N TYR A 176 -3.61 -5.17 9.59
CA TYR A 176 -4.94 -5.31 10.17
C TYR A 176 -6.04 -4.91 9.18
N GLN A 177 -5.86 -3.80 8.46
CA GLN A 177 -6.79 -3.36 7.40
C GLN A 177 -6.95 -4.44 6.34
N LEU A 178 -5.84 -4.92 5.78
CA LEU A 178 -5.83 -6.00 4.80
C LEU A 178 -6.50 -7.27 5.36
N THR A 179 -6.20 -7.67 6.59
CA THR A 179 -6.88 -8.82 7.22
C THR A 179 -8.40 -8.63 7.28
N MET A 180 -8.91 -7.42 7.51
CA MET A 180 -10.34 -7.15 7.42
C MET A 180 -10.86 -7.21 5.97
N LEU A 181 -10.10 -6.65 5.02
CA LEU A 181 -10.46 -6.65 3.60
C LEU A 181 -10.44 -8.05 2.97
N SER A 182 -9.66 -9.00 3.49
CA SER A 182 -9.66 -10.39 3.00
C SER A 182 -11.00 -11.12 3.21
N HIS A 183 -11.82 -10.63 4.15
CA HIS A 183 -13.17 -11.11 4.39
C HIS A 183 -14.26 -10.32 3.63
N SER A 184 -13.87 -9.36 2.77
CA SER A 184 -14.81 -8.54 2.00
C SER A 184 -15.86 -9.38 1.27
N ALA A 185 -17.10 -8.88 1.26
CA ALA A 185 -18.18 -9.44 0.46
C ALA A 185 -17.95 -9.25 -1.04
N PHE A 186 -17.07 -8.33 -1.45
CA PHE A 186 -16.65 -8.16 -2.82
C PHE A 186 -15.43 -9.04 -3.11
N ALA A 187 -15.65 -10.14 -3.83
CA ALA A 187 -14.68 -11.20 -4.06
C ALA A 187 -13.37 -10.72 -4.73
N PRO A 188 -13.39 -9.82 -5.73
CA PRO A 188 -12.15 -9.30 -6.33
C PRO A 188 -11.23 -8.60 -5.33
N LEU A 189 -11.80 -7.84 -4.37
CA LEU A 189 -11.01 -7.24 -3.30
C LEU A 189 -10.49 -8.30 -2.34
N ALA A 190 -11.33 -9.22 -1.88
CA ALA A 190 -10.91 -10.30 -0.98
C ALA A 190 -9.74 -11.13 -1.56
N ARG A 191 -9.80 -11.45 -2.86
CA ARG A 191 -8.74 -12.20 -3.58
C ARG A 191 -7.44 -11.43 -3.71
N SER A 192 -7.49 -10.10 -3.79
CA SER A 192 -6.29 -9.29 -3.95
C SER A 192 -5.40 -9.34 -2.69
N VAL A 193 -6.01 -9.46 -1.52
CA VAL A 193 -5.31 -9.27 -0.25
C VAL A 193 -4.31 -10.38 0.10
N ALA A 194 -4.57 -11.64 -0.29
CA ALA A 194 -3.78 -12.78 0.16
C ALA A 194 -2.26 -12.66 -0.12
N PHE A 195 -1.89 -12.09 -1.27
CA PHE A 195 -0.49 -11.86 -1.63
C PHE A 195 0.09 -10.62 -0.95
N MET A 196 -0.71 -9.56 -0.78
CA MET A 196 -0.30 -8.36 -0.05
C MET A 196 0.06 -8.71 1.41
N LEU A 197 -0.74 -9.54 2.08
CA LEU A 197 -0.46 -9.99 3.45
C LEU A 197 0.84 -10.79 3.58
N LYS A 198 1.24 -11.53 2.54
CA LYS A 198 2.53 -12.26 2.53
C LYS A 198 3.71 -11.29 2.41
N GLU A 199 3.56 -10.23 1.63
CA GLU A 199 4.57 -9.20 1.44
C GLU A 199 4.68 -8.29 2.68
N GLU A 200 3.56 -7.90 3.26
CA GLU A 200 3.48 -7.13 4.51
C GLU A 200 4.22 -7.77 5.70
N PHE A 201 4.28 -9.11 5.72
CA PHE A 201 5.10 -9.81 6.71
C PHE A 201 6.58 -9.42 6.64
N PHE A 202 7.11 -9.22 5.43
CA PHE A 202 8.48 -8.77 5.23
C PHE A 202 8.69 -7.33 5.71
N HIS A 203 7.70 -6.45 5.53
CA HIS A 203 7.78 -5.05 5.97
C HIS A 203 7.91 -4.98 7.49
N MET A 204 6.99 -5.63 8.21
CA MET A 204 7.03 -5.74 9.68
C MET A 204 8.29 -6.44 10.19
N PHE A 205 8.78 -7.46 9.48
CA PHE A 205 10.04 -8.12 9.81
C PHE A 205 11.23 -7.16 9.70
N THR A 206 11.25 -6.32 8.65
CA THR A 206 12.28 -5.29 8.43
C THR A 206 12.28 -4.29 9.59
N GLY A 207 11.12 -3.78 9.99
CA GLY A 207 10.99 -2.88 11.13
C GLY A 207 11.46 -3.51 12.45
N ASN A 208 10.94 -4.69 12.78
CA ASN A 208 11.28 -5.39 14.03
C ASN A 208 12.78 -5.73 14.13
N THR A 209 13.38 -6.23 13.05
CA THR A 209 14.81 -6.60 13.04
C THR A 209 15.72 -5.37 13.03
N GLY A 210 15.36 -4.31 12.32
CA GLY A 210 16.08 -3.03 12.33
C GLY A 210 16.12 -2.42 13.73
N LEU A 211 14.97 -2.33 14.40
CA LEU A 211 14.88 -1.84 15.78
C LEU A 211 15.68 -2.72 16.75
N THR A 212 15.58 -4.05 16.63
CA THR A 212 16.34 -4.99 17.46
C THR A 212 17.85 -4.78 17.29
N ARG A 213 18.33 -4.57 16.06
CA ARG A 213 19.75 -4.28 15.77
C ARG A 213 20.21 -2.96 16.42
N ILE A 214 19.39 -1.91 16.34
CA ILE A 214 19.68 -0.62 16.98
C ILE A 214 19.80 -0.76 18.51
N ILE A 215 18.83 -1.44 19.13
CA ILE A 215 18.82 -1.66 20.58
C ILE A 215 20.05 -2.48 21.02
N ARG A 216 20.37 -3.57 20.31
CA ARG A 216 21.54 -4.41 20.61
C ARG A 216 22.87 -3.68 20.43
N ALA A 217 22.97 -2.79 19.44
CA ALA A 217 24.18 -1.99 19.23
C ALA A 217 24.45 -1.00 20.38
N GLY A 218 23.39 -0.57 21.09
CA GLY A 218 23.51 0.29 22.27
C GLY A 218 24.10 1.67 22.00
N LYS A 219 24.03 2.16 20.75
CA LYS A 219 24.60 3.46 20.33
C LYS A 219 23.61 4.61 20.40
N VAL A 220 22.32 4.34 20.19
CA VAL A 220 21.25 5.33 20.32
C VAL A 220 20.67 5.21 21.75
N PRO A 221 20.62 6.30 22.54
CA PRO A 221 20.08 6.22 23.90
C PRO A 221 18.62 5.74 23.92
N ILE A 222 18.28 4.84 24.84
CA ILE A 222 16.91 4.29 24.98
C ILE A 222 15.85 5.40 25.08
N PRO A 223 16.04 6.49 25.86
CA PRO A 223 15.05 7.57 25.90
C PRO A 223 14.83 8.28 24.55
N VAL A 224 15.82 8.27 23.66
CA VAL A 224 15.66 8.78 22.29
C VAL A 224 14.83 7.81 21.47
N ILE A 225 15.16 6.52 21.49
CA ILE A 225 14.38 5.47 20.79
C ILE A 225 12.90 5.51 21.20
N GLN A 226 12.63 5.63 22.50
CA GLN A 226 11.26 5.70 23.02
C GLN A 226 10.47 6.90 22.48
N LYS A 227 11.12 8.04 22.21
CA LYS A 227 10.44 9.19 21.59
C LYS A 227 9.98 8.90 20.18
N TYR A 228 10.73 8.10 19.41
CA TYR A 228 10.32 7.70 18.07
C TYR A 228 9.13 6.73 18.13
N PHE A 229 9.08 5.82 19.11
CA PHE A 229 7.93 4.91 19.29
C PHE A 229 6.65 5.65 19.69
N ASN A 230 6.77 6.78 20.37
CA ASN A 230 5.63 7.57 20.83
C ASN A 230 5.13 8.60 19.80
N LYS A 231 5.92 8.89 18.76
CA LYS A 231 5.60 9.84 17.70
C LYS A 231 4.61 9.22 16.73
#